data_AF-A0A4P9J1R1-F1
#
_entry.id   AF-A0A4P9J1R1-F1
#
_cell.length_a   1.000
_cell.length_b   1.000
_cell.length_c   1.000
_cell.angle_alpha   90.00
_cell.angle_beta   90.00
_cell.angle_gamma   90.00
#
_symmetry.space_group_name_H-M   'P 1'
#
loop_
_entity.id
_entity.type
_entity.pdbx_description
1 polymer ?
#
loop_
_entity_poly.entity_id
_entity_poly.type
_entity_poly.pdbx_seq_one_letter_code
_entity_poly.pdbx_strand_id
1 'polypeptide(L)'
;MDFLFPDSMSLFLFLLMMITAGFTSFISAAFGAGGGLMLLVVMASFMPMAVVVPVHGLVQLGSNANRFLLSFKHIDKSMFVYFALGGLVGAGLSSFVIDDISLDAMKLVVAIFVIYLLWGKTPPVKLTSKLWRMVAGGITTFVSMFVGASGPLVGSCLYINNYEKLKFTATFSSIMSVQHLLKAVIYGAVGFSFWQWMPLVIAMVISGAVGTWFGIKLLKSMSGDKFKRIFRVVLTLLTLQLGWQGIKILLH
;
A
#
# COMPACT_ATOMS: atom_id res chain seq x y z
N MET A 1 14.55 -27.73 4.34
CA MET A 1 13.47 -26.78 4.73
C MET A 1 13.89 -25.33 4.48
N ASP A 2 15.11 -25.13 3.96
CA ASP A 2 15.83 -23.85 3.87
C ASP A 2 15.48 -23.03 2.63
N PHE A 3 14.47 -23.47 1.85
CA PHE A 3 13.98 -22.76 0.67
C PHE A 3 12.63 -22.06 0.90
N LEU A 4 11.91 -22.42 1.96
CA LEU A 4 10.54 -21.93 2.22
C LEU A 4 10.52 -20.68 3.10
N PHE A 5 11.56 -20.45 3.90
CA PHE A 5 11.67 -19.30 4.78
C PHE A 5 12.84 -18.45 4.31
N PRO A 6 12.70 -17.12 4.19
CA PRO A 6 13.87 -16.25 4.17
C PRO A 6 14.74 -16.63 5.37
N ASP A 7 16.06 -16.73 5.21
CA ASP A 7 17.01 -17.35 6.15
C ASP A 7 17.00 -16.78 7.60
N SER A 8 16.16 -15.78 7.88
CA SER A 8 15.99 -15.09 9.16
C SER A 8 14.54 -15.01 9.68
N MET A 9 13.54 -15.58 8.99
CA MET A 9 12.13 -15.44 9.37
C MET A 9 11.60 -16.66 10.12
N SER A 10 11.05 -16.46 11.31
CA SER A 10 10.37 -17.53 12.05
C SER A 10 9.06 -17.96 11.37
N LEU A 11 8.70 -19.24 11.50
CA LEU A 11 7.40 -19.76 11.02
C LEU A 11 6.22 -18.94 11.55
N PHE A 12 6.29 -18.51 12.80
CA PHE A 12 5.28 -17.65 13.41
C PHE A 12 5.09 -16.34 12.62
N LEU A 13 6.18 -15.63 12.31
CA LEU A 13 6.10 -14.39 11.54
C LEU A 13 5.60 -14.66 10.12
N PHE A 14 6.04 -15.73 9.48
CA PHE A 14 5.59 -16.09 8.13
C PHE A 14 4.06 -16.27 8.09
N LEU A 15 3.51 -17.07 9.02
CA LEU A 15 2.08 -17.30 9.14
C LEU A 15 1.33 -16.03 9.50
N LEU A 16 1.86 -15.22 10.42
CA LEU A 16 1.29 -13.94 10.79
C LEU A 16 1.14 -13.00 9.58
N MET A 17 2.19 -12.87 8.76
CA MET A 17 2.16 -12.03 7.54
C MET A 17 1.17 -12.57 6.50
N MET A 18 1.15 -13.89 6.29
CA MET A 18 0.21 -14.53 5.37
C MET A 18 -1.24 -14.31 5.79
N ILE A 19 -1.58 -14.53 7.06
CA ILE A 19 -2.94 -14.34 7.60
C ILE A 19 -3.31 -12.85 7.55
N THR A 20 -2.38 -11.97 7.94
CA THR A 20 -2.60 -10.52 7.89
C THR A 20 -2.86 -10.03 6.47
N ALA A 21 -2.13 -10.55 5.47
CA ALA A 21 -2.36 -10.22 4.06
C ALA A 21 -3.77 -10.61 3.60
N GLY A 22 -4.24 -11.80 3.96
CA GLY A 22 -5.61 -12.25 3.69
C GLY A 22 -6.66 -11.36 4.37
N PHE A 23 -6.51 -11.13 5.66
CA PHE A 23 -7.43 -10.31 6.45
C PHE A 23 -7.50 -8.85 5.97
N THR A 24 -6.35 -8.23 5.69
CA THR A 24 -6.30 -6.86 5.18
C THR A 24 -6.81 -6.74 3.74
N SER A 25 -6.61 -7.76 2.92
CA SER A 25 -7.21 -7.83 1.59
C SER A 25 -8.74 -7.95 1.66
N PHE A 26 -9.25 -8.76 2.59
CA PHE A 26 -10.68 -8.83 2.93
C PHE A 26 -11.22 -7.45 3.33
N ILE A 27 -10.54 -6.72 4.23
CA ILE A 27 -10.93 -5.36 4.61
C ILE A 27 -10.98 -4.42 3.41
N SER A 28 -9.95 -4.46 2.57
CA SER A 28 -9.87 -3.60 1.39
C SER A 28 -11.03 -3.86 0.42
N ALA A 29 -11.38 -5.13 0.21
CA ALA A 29 -12.51 -5.51 -0.63
C ALA A 29 -13.87 -5.15 0.00
N ALA A 30 -13.99 -5.29 1.32
CA ALA A 30 -15.23 -5.05 2.06
C ALA A 30 -15.52 -3.55 2.29
N PHE A 31 -14.50 -2.72 2.45
CA PHE A 31 -14.65 -1.30 2.82
C PHE A 31 -14.06 -0.33 1.80
N GLY A 32 -13.47 -0.84 0.71
CA GLY A 32 -12.99 -0.07 -0.43
C GLY A 32 -11.60 0.56 -0.28
N ALA A 33 -11.02 0.62 0.93
CA ALA A 33 -9.68 1.14 1.16
C ALA A 33 -9.09 0.73 2.53
N GLY A 34 -7.80 1.00 2.75
CA GLY A 34 -7.16 0.96 4.07
C GLY A 34 -6.47 -0.35 4.46
N GLY A 35 -6.84 -1.49 3.87
CA GLY A 35 -6.20 -2.76 4.24
C GLY A 35 -4.74 -2.85 3.82
N GLY A 36 -4.38 -2.39 2.61
CA GLY A 36 -2.96 -2.32 2.22
C GLY A 36 -2.11 -1.45 3.15
N LEU A 37 -2.70 -0.39 3.72
CA LEU A 37 -2.04 0.44 4.73
C LEU A 37 -1.89 -0.32 6.06
N MET A 38 -2.93 -1.01 6.51
CA MET A 38 -2.87 -1.84 7.72
C MET A 38 -1.81 -2.94 7.58
N LEU A 39 -1.72 -3.59 6.42
CA LEU A 39 -0.68 -4.59 6.15
C LEU A 39 0.71 -3.98 6.31
N LEU A 40 0.94 -2.79 5.73
CA LEU A 40 2.21 -2.10 5.87
C LEU A 40 2.55 -1.81 7.33
N VAL A 41 1.62 -1.27 8.10
CA VAL A 41 1.85 -0.94 9.52
C VAL A 41 2.19 -2.21 10.31
N VAL A 42 1.47 -3.31 10.08
CA VAL A 42 1.79 -4.60 10.73
C VAL A 42 3.18 -5.07 10.32
N MET A 43 3.51 -5.10 9.03
CA MET A 43 4.83 -5.50 8.54
C MET A 43 5.95 -4.65 9.18
N ALA A 44 5.78 -3.32 9.21
CA ALA A 44 6.74 -2.36 9.75
C ALA A 44 6.96 -2.49 11.25
N SER A 45 5.99 -3.03 11.99
CA SER A 45 6.13 -3.31 13.43
C SER A 45 7.04 -4.50 13.73
N PHE A 46 7.26 -5.42 12.77
CA PHE A 46 8.01 -6.66 12.97
C PHE A 46 9.26 -6.78 12.09
N MET A 47 9.38 -5.99 11.03
CA MET A 47 10.47 -6.10 10.05
C MET A 47 11.11 -4.72 9.79
N PRO A 48 12.39 -4.68 9.39
CA PRO A 48 13.05 -3.45 8.94
C PRO A 48 12.34 -2.84 7.74
N MET A 49 12.26 -1.50 7.66
CA MET A 49 11.57 -0.82 6.56
C MET A 49 12.20 -1.10 5.19
N ALA A 50 13.52 -1.35 5.16
CA ALA A 50 14.24 -1.77 3.95
C ALA A 50 13.69 -3.07 3.33
N VAL A 51 13.10 -3.95 4.14
CA VAL A 51 12.40 -5.16 3.68
C VAL A 51 10.93 -4.86 3.43
N VAL A 52 10.29 -4.14 4.35
CA VAL A 52 8.85 -3.90 4.34
C VAL A 52 8.41 -3.21 3.06
N VAL A 53 9.08 -2.13 2.66
CA VAL A 53 8.68 -1.33 1.49
C VAL A 53 8.67 -2.15 0.19
N PRO A 54 9.74 -2.86 -0.20
CA PRO A 54 9.75 -3.68 -1.41
C PRO A 54 8.83 -4.91 -1.32
N VAL A 55 8.84 -5.65 -0.21
CA VAL A 55 8.03 -6.87 -0.05
C VAL A 55 6.53 -6.53 -0.04
N HIS A 56 6.15 -5.49 0.68
CA HIS A 56 4.78 -4.95 0.65
C HIS A 56 4.40 -4.53 -0.77
N GLY A 57 5.32 -3.88 -1.47
CA GLY A 57 5.17 -3.50 -2.88
C GLY A 57 4.75 -4.68 -3.76
N LEU A 58 5.48 -5.80 -3.70
CA LEU A 58 5.13 -6.99 -4.49
C LEU A 58 3.80 -7.62 -4.08
N VAL A 59 3.51 -7.72 -2.78
CA VAL A 59 2.23 -8.27 -2.30
C VAL A 59 1.06 -7.40 -2.79
N GLN A 60 1.20 -6.07 -2.70
CA GLN A 60 0.18 -5.16 -3.20
C GLN A 60 0.10 -5.12 -4.72
N LEU A 61 1.21 -5.33 -5.44
CA LEU A 61 1.20 -5.51 -6.89
C LEU A 61 0.31 -6.70 -7.25
N GLY A 62 0.50 -7.87 -6.62
CA GLY A 62 -0.33 -9.05 -6.87
C GLY A 62 -1.82 -8.79 -6.55
N SER A 63 -2.12 -8.19 -5.40
CA SER A 63 -3.49 -7.89 -4.99
C SER A 63 -4.20 -6.88 -5.91
N ASN A 64 -3.53 -5.79 -6.28
CA ASN A 64 -4.09 -4.76 -7.16
C ASN A 64 -4.15 -5.21 -8.62
N ALA A 65 -3.17 -5.99 -9.08
CA ALA A 65 -3.17 -6.55 -10.44
C ALA A 65 -4.39 -7.46 -10.65
N ASN A 66 -4.73 -8.31 -9.66
CA ASN A 66 -5.93 -9.14 -9.73
C ASN A 66 -7.21 -8.30 -9.90
N ARG A 67 -7.36 -7.22 -9.13
CA ARG A 67 -8.51 -6.30 -9.25
C ARG A 67 -8.51 -5.54 -10.56
N PHE A 68 -7.34 -5.09 -11.02
CA PHE A 68 -7.16 -4.42 -12.30
C PHE A 68 -7.59 -5.33 -13.46
N LEU A 69 -7.09 -6.57 -13.52
CA LEU A 69 -7.42 -7.53 -14.59
C LEU A 69 -8.93 -7.82 -14.68
N LEU A 70 -9.63 -7.86 -13.55
CA LEU A 70 -11.07 -8.08 -13.52
C LEU A 70 -11.89 -6.84 -13.91
N SER A 71 -11.31 -5.64 -13.87
CA SER A 71 -12.04 -4.37 -14.01
C SER A 71 -11.50 -3.43 -15.09
N PHE A 72 -10.50 -3.86 -15.87
CA PHE A 72 -9.74 -3.00 -16.79
C PHE A 72 -10.59 -2.21 -17.79
N LYS A 73 -11.75 -2.74 -18.19
CA LYS A 73 -12.68 -2.07 -19.11
C LYS A 73 -13.29 -0.78 -18.54
N HIS A 74 -13.24 -0.59 -17.23
CA HIS A 74 -13.87 0.55 -16.52
C HIS A 74 -12.88 1.63 -16.10
N ILE A 75 -11.63 1.57 -16.56
CA ILE A 75 -10.58 2.54 -16.20
C ILE A 75 -10.87 3.92 -16.80
N ASP A 76 -10.68 4.98 -16.01
CA ASP A 76 -10.47 6.31 -16.54
C ASP A 76 -9.08 6.40 -17.18
N LYS A 77 -9.02 6.23 -18.51
CA LYS A 77 -7.77 6.20 -19.27
C LYS A 77 -6.95 7.48 -19.10
N SER A 78 -7.60 8.64 -19.04
CA SER A 78 -6.92 9.91 -18.89
C SER A 78 -6.25 9.99 -17.52
N MET A 79 -7.01 9.69 -16.45
CA MET A 79 -6.45 9.63 -15.10
C MET A 79 -5.28 8.67 -15.00
N PHE A 80 -5.45 7.43 -15.51
CA PHE A 80 -4.41 6.40 -15.53
C PHE A 80 -3.13 6.86 -16.24
N VAL A 81 -3.23 7.36 -17.48
CA VAL A 81 -2.05 7.74 -18.28
C VAL A 81 -1.27 8.87 -17.62
N TYR A 82 -1.92 9.98 -17.23
CA TYR A 82 -1.19 11.10 -16.62
C TYR A 82 -0.63 10.73 -15.24
N PHE A 83 -1.34 9.93 -14.43
CA PHE A 83 -0.78 9.42 -13.17
C PHE A 83 0.43 8.52 -13.40
N ALA A 84 0.38 7.63 -14.38
CA ALA A 84 1.49 6.73 -14.70
C ALA A 84 2.72 7.50 -15.22
N LEU A 85 2.51 8.48 -16.11
CA LEU A 85 3.59 9.36 -16.59
C LEU A 85 4.23 10.14 -15.44
N GLY A 86 3.41 10.72 -14.57
CA GLY A 86 3.89 11.36 -13.35
C GLY A 86 4.65 10.39 -12.46
N GLY A 87 4.12 9.19 -12.28
CA GLY A 87 4.72 8.15 -11.45
C GLY A 87 6.07 7.67 -11.95
N LEU A 88 6.30 7.60 -13.26
CA LEU A 88 7.62 7.35 -13.83
C LEU A 88 8.63 8.41 -13.39
N VAL A 89 8.25 9.68 -13.45
CA VAL A 89 9.10 10.80 -12.97
C VAL A 89 9.32 10.68 -11.46
N GLY A 90 8.28 10.44 -10.67
CA GLY A 90 8.40 10.29 -9.21
C GLY A 90 9.29 9.11 -8.80
N ALA A 91 9.20 7.98 -9.51
CA ALA A 91 10.05 6.82 -9.30
C ALA A 91 11.50 7.11 -9.67
N GLY A 92 11.75 7.73 -10.83
CA GLY A 92 13.09 8.13 -11.23
C GLY A 92 13.72 9.16 -10.28
N LEU A 93 12.94 10.12 -9.79
CA LEU A 93 13.42 11.08 -8.80
C LEU A 93 13.78 10.41 -7.47
N SER A 94 13.01 9.39 -7.06
CA SER A 94 13.29 8.67 -5.82
C SER A 94 14.62 7.92 -5.84
N SER A 95 15.04 7.37 -6.99
CA SER A 95 16.29 6.61 -7.07
C SER A 95 17.54 7.44 -6.84
N PHE A 96 17.48 8.77 -6.97
CA PHE A 96 18.61 9.64 -6.67
C PHE A 96 18.84 9.88 -5.17
N VAL A 97 17.84 9.59 -4.33
CA VAL A 97 17.86 9.93 -2.89
C VAL A 97 17.53 8.73 -2.01
N ILE A 98 17.26 7.56 -2.59
CA ILE A 98 16.79 6.38 -1.85
C ILE A 98 17.82 5.83 -0.88
N ASP A 99 19.09 5.90 -1.26
CA ASP A 99 20.22 5.45 -0.44
C ASP A 99 20.58 6.45 0.68
N ASP A 100 20.18 7.73 0.52
CA ASP A 100 20.45 8.79 1.50
C ASP A 100 19.40 8.84 2.63
N ILE A 101 18.29 8.10 2.48
CA ILE A 101 17.16 8.15 3.40
C ILE A 101 17.18 6.95 4.35
N SER A 102 17.22 7.23 5.65
CA SER A 102 16.94 6.21 6.67
C SER A 102 15.47 5.75 6.56
N LEU A 103 15.26 4.62 5.90
CA LEU A 103 13.93 4.03 5.73
C LEU A 103 13.30 3.69 7.08
N ASP A 104 14.09 3.35 8.09
CA ASP A 104 13.55 3.08 9.42
C ASP A 104 13.09 4.35 10.14
N ALA A 105 13.70 5.51 9.89
CA ALA A 105 13.15 6.80 10.35
C ALA A 105 11.79 7.10 9.70
N MET A 106 11.50 6.54 8.51
CA MET A 106 10.20 6.68 7.85
C MET A 106 9.06 6.00 8.63
N LYS A 107 9.35 5.14 9.62
CA LYS A 107 8.32 4.63 10.55
C LYS A 107 7.56 5.76 11.24
N LEU A 108 8.25 6.83 11.63
CA LEU A 108 7.62 8.00 12.25
C LEU A 108 6.77 8.78 11.25
N VAL A 109 7.28 8.97 10.03
CA VAL A 109 6.54 9.65 8.94
C VAL A 109 5.27 8.87 8.59
N VAL A 110 5.38 7.55 8.43
CA VAL A 110 4.24 6.64 8.25
C VAL A 110 3.28 6.80 9.41
N ALA A 111 3.75 6.79 10.66
CA ALA A 111 2.88 6.89 11.83
C ALA A 111 2.08 8.20 11.85
N ILE A 112 2.74 9.34 11.63
CA ILE A 112 2.09 10.65 11.54
C ILE A 112 1.07 10.68 10.40
N PHE A 113 1.47 10.16 9.24
CA PHE A 113 0.61 10.10 8.06
C PHE A 113 -0.66 9.27 8.33
N VAL A 114 -0.53 8.10 8.96
CA VAL A 114 -1.68 7.22 9.26
C VAL A 114 -2.59 7.83 10.32
N ILE A 115 -2.05 8.45 11.37
CA ILE A 115 -2.87 9.16 12.36
C ILE A 115 -3.66 10.29 11.69
N TYR A 116 -3.01 11.08 10.82
CA TYR A 116 -3.68 12.11 10.05
C TYR A 116 -4.76 11.55 9.12
N LEU A 117 -4.55 10.40 8.48
CA LEU A 117 -5.59 9.77 7.66
C LEU A 117 -6.80 9.29 8.47
N LEU A 118 -6.58 8.83 9.71
CA LEU A 118 -7.65 8.28 10.55
C LEU A 118 -8.47 9.38 11.22
N TRP A 119 -7.85 10.50 11.57
CA TRP A 119 -8.42 11.52 12.45
C TRP A 119 -8.37 12.96 11.89
N GLY A 120 -7.60 13.18 10.83
CA GLY A 120 -7.45 14.47 10.17
C GLY A 120 -8.63 14.82 9.26
N LYS A 121 -8.61 16.07 8.77
CA LYS A 121 -9.62 16.58 7.83
C LYS A 121 -9.09 16.51 6.42
N THR A 122 -9.85 15.91 5.51
CA THR A 122 -9.50 15.89 4.08
C THR A 122 -9.51 17.32 3.53
N PRO A 123 -8.39 17.83 2.96
CA PRO A 123 -8.37 19.15 2.36
C PRO A 123 -9.26 19.19 1.10
N PRO A 124 -10.01 20.29 0.86
CA PRO A 124 -10.89 20.42 -0.30
C PRO A 124 -10.07 20.75 -1.56
N VAL A 125 -9.51 19.73 -2.21
CA VAL A 125 -8.80 19.90 -3.50
C VAL A 125 -9.81 19.76 -4.65
N LYS A 126 -9.92 20.78 -5.50
CA LYS A 126 -10.81 20.79 -6.69
C LYS A 126 -10.04 20.85 -8.03
N LEU A 127 -8.81 20.33 -8.05
CA LEU A 127 -7.98 20.32 -9.25
C LEU A 127 -8.21 19.04 -10.05
N THR A 128 -8.52 19.18 -11.34
CA THR A 128 -8.80 18.04 -12.26
C THR A 128 -7.97 18.08 -13.55
N SER A 129 -7.07 19.06 -13.69
CA SER A 129 -6.26 19.29 -14.88
C SER A 129 -5.28 18.14 -15.15
N LYS A 130 -4.84 17.98 -16.41
CA LYS A 130 -3.84 16.96 -16.80
C LYS A 130 -2.52 17.14 -16.04
N LEU A 131 -2.07 18.38 -15.89
CA LEU A 131 -0.86 18.72 -15.14
C LEU A 131 -1.00 18.30 -13.67
N TRP A 132 -2.14 18.57 -13.04
CA TRP A 132 -2.40 18.12 -11.68
C TRP A 132 -2.30 16.60 -11.55
N ARG A 133 -2.93 15.84 -12.46
CA ARG A 133 -2.88 14.36 -12.44
C ARG A 133 -1.46 13.84 -12.52
N MET A 134 -0.63 14.46 -13.36
CA MET A 134 0.78 14.12 -13.52
C MET A 134 1.59 14.45 -12.26
N VAL A 135 1.43 15.66 -11.71
CA VAL A 135 2.10 16.07 -10.47
C VAL A 135 1.69 15.19 -9.30
N ALA A 136 0.39 14.90 -9.14
CA ALA A 136 -0.12 14.00 -8.11
C ALA A 136 0.42 12.57 -8.28
N GLY A 137 0.48 12.06 -9.51
CA GLY A 137 1.12 10.77 -9.82
C GLY A 137 2.60 10.74 -9.41
N GLY A 138 3.35 11.81 -9.72
CA GLY A 138 4.75 11.94 -9.34
C GLY A 138 4.96 11.98 -7.83
N ILE A 139 4.27 12.90 -7.14
CA ILE A 139 4.39 13.05 -5.68
C ILE A 139 3.97 11.76 -4.97
N THR A 140 2.83 11.17 -5.33
CA THR A 140 2.36 9.95 -4.65
C THR A 140 3.27 8.75 -4.90
N THR A 141 3.85 8.62 -6.10
CA THR A 141 4.80 7.56 -6.41
C THR A 141 6.10 7.76 -5.66
N PHE A 142 6.66 8.97 -5.69
CA PHE A 142 7.86 9.34 -4.94
C PHE A 142 7.71 9.01 -3.45
N VAL A 143 6.63 9.49 -2.80
CA VAL A 143 6.35 9.19 -1.40
C VAL A 143 6.17 7.68 -1.15
N SER A 144 5.57 6.96 -2.10
CA SER A 144 5.39 5.50 -1.98
C SER A 144 6.71 4.74 -1.86
N MET A 145 7.80 5.27 -2.40
CA MET A 145 9.13 4.65 -2.35
C MET A 145 9.72 4.65 -0.94
N PHE A 146 9.24 5.51 -0.03
CA PHE A 146 9.77 5.62 1.33
C PHE A 146 8.77 5.14 2.37
N VAL A 147 7.51 5.57 2.24
CA VAL A 147 6.43 5.31 3.20
C VAL A 147 5.76 3.97 2.91
N GLY A 148 5.89 3.45 1.69
CA GLY A 148 5.33 2.18 1.26
C GLY A 148 3.80 2.16 1.01
N ALA A 149 3.03 3.08 1.61
CA ALA A 149 1.56 3.11 1.56
C ALA A 149 0.99 4.42 0.98
N SER A 150 1.10 4.62 -0.33
CA SER A 150 0.53 5.77 -1.06
C SER A 150 -0.97 5.68 -1.36
N GLY A 151 -1.60 4.51 -1.13
CA GLY A 151 -3.00 4.24 -1.50
C GLY A 151 -4.00 5.32 -1.06
N PRO A 152 -4.00 5.77 0.21
CA PRO A 152 -4.92 6.82 0.65
C PRO A 152 -4.72 8.16 -0.07
N LEU A 153 -3.48 8.52 -0.44
CA LEU A 153 -3.19 9.72 -1.23
C LEU A 153 -3.77 9.59 -2.65
N VAL A 154 -3.52 8.45 -3.32
CA VAL A 154 -4.06 8.17 -4.65
C VAL A 154 -5.59 8.14 -4.63
N GLY A 155 -6.19 7.49 -3.63
CA GLY A 155 -7.63 7.43 -3.42
C GLY A 155 -8.23 8.83 -3.26
N SER A 156 -7.57 9.71 -2.49
CA SER A 156 -7.99 11.10 -2.31
C SER A 156 -7.95 11.90 -3.62
N CYS A 157 -6.94 11.67 -4.46
CA CYS A 157 -6.86 12.31 -5.79
C CYS A 157 -7.96 11.83 -6.74
N LEU A 158 -8.37 10.56 -6.64
CA LEU A 158 -9.44 9.99 -7.46
C LEU A 158 -10.82 10.44 -6.98
N TYR A 159 -11.01 10.62 -5.67
CA TYR A 159 -12.28 10.99 -5.05
C TYR A 159 -12.87 12.29 -5.62
N ILE A 160 -12.01 13.22 -6.05
CA ILE A 160 -12.40 14.51 -6.66
C ILE A 160 -13.29 14.33 -7.91
N ASN A 161 -13.17 13.20 -8.62
CA ASN A 161 -13.91 12.95 -9.86
C ASN A 161 -15.29 12.31 -9.66
N ASN A 162 -15.71 12.03 -8.42
CA ASN A 162 -17.02 11.42 -8.09
C ASN A 162 -17.34 10.16 -8.92
N TYR A 163 -16.33 9.30 -9.14
CA TYR A 163 -16.53 8.08 -9.91
C TYR A 163 -17.54 7.13 -9.26
N GLU A 164 -18.27 6.41 -10.10
CA GLU A 164 -18.96 5.19 -9.67
C GLU A 164 -17.97 4.19 -9.07
N LYS A 165 -18.43 3.36 -8.12
CA LYS A 165 -17.59 2.43 -7.35
C LYS A 165 -16.69 1.55 -8.22
N LEU A 166 -17.20 1.03 -9.34
CA LEU A 166 -16.45 0.15 -10.23
C LEU A 166 -15.36 0.91 -10.99
N LYS A 167 -15.66 2.10 -11.51
CA LYS A 167 -14.68 2.98 -12.18
C LYS A 167 -13.61 3.49 -11.22
N PHE A 168 -13.98 3.84 -9.98
CA PHE A 168 -13.04 4.16 -8.92
C PHE A 168 -12.10 2.99 -8.67
N THR A 169 -12.65 1.79 -8.43
CA THR A 169 -11.86 0.59 -8.13
C THR A 169 -10.91 0.21 -9.26
N ALA A 170 -11.38 0.28 -10.51
CA ALA A 170 -10.58 -0.01 -11.69
C ALA A 170 -9.43 0.99 -11.88
N THR A 171 -9.72 2.28 -11.78
CA THR A 171 -8.72 3.35 -11.94
C THR A 171 -7.72 3.35 -10.78
N PHE A 172 -8.19 3.15 -9.55
CA PHE A 172 -7.32 3.02 -8.37
C PHE A 172 -6.38 1.82 -8.50
N SER A 173 -6.93 0.63 -8.77
CA SER A 173 -6.13 -0.61 -8.81
C SER A 173 -5.11 -0.58 -9.95
N SER A 174 -5.43 0.02 -11.10
CA SER A 174 -4.48 0.18 -12.21
C SER A 174 -3.34 1.14 -11.87
N ILE A 175 -3.62 2.31 -11.29
CA ILE A 175 -2.59 3.26 -10.83
C ILE A 175 -1.71 2.63 -9.76
N MET A 176 -2.30 1.97 -8.76
CA MET A 176 -1.54 1.31 -7.69
C MET A 176 -0.67 0.17 -8.23
N SER A 177 -1.17 -0.61 -9.20
CA SER A 177 -0.37 -1.66 -9.85
C SER A 177 0.87 -1.08 -10.52
N VAL A 178 0.74 0.04 -11.25
CA VAL A 178 1.90 0.72 -11.85
C VAL A 178 2.86 1.23 -10.76
N GLN A 179 2.38 1.90 -9.72
CA GLN A 179 3.25 2.39 -8.63
C GLN A 179 4.00 1.26 -7.93
N HIS A 180 3.34 0.15 -7.65
CA HIS A 180 3.97 -1.01 -7.01
C HIS A 180 4.94 -1.74 -7.94
N LEU A 181 4.65 -1.79 -9.24
CA LEU A 181 5.59 -2.29 -10.23
C LEU A 181 6.84 -1.41 -10.32
N LEU A 182 6.67 -0.10 -10.41
CA LEU A 182 7.80 0.85 -10.43
C LEU A 182 8.65 0.71 -9.17
N LYS A 183 8.02 0.55 -8.01
CA LYS A 183 8.72 0.28 -6.75
C LYS A 183 9.54 -1.01 -6.82
N ALA A 184 8.96 -2.09 -7.32
CA ALA A 184 9.69 -3.35 -7.48
C ALA A 184 10.91 -3.18 -8.41
N VAL A 185 10.75 -2.44 -9.52
CA VAL A 185 11.85 -2.15 -10.44
C VAL A 185 12.95 -1.33 -9.77
N ILE A 186 12.61 -0.23 -9.10
CA ILE A 186 13.59 0.64 -8.44
C ILE A 186 14.32 -0.11 -7.32
N TYR A 187 13.60 -0.81 -6.45
CA TYR A 187 14.22 -1.60 -5.37
C TYR A 187 15.09 -2.75 -5.92
N GLY A 188 14.68 -3.38 -7.01
CA GLY A 188 15.50 -4.38 -7.69
C GLY A 188 16.78 -3.79 -8.28
N ALA A 189 16.69 -2.59 -8.87
CA ALA A 189 17.83 -1.89 -9.45
C ALA A 189 18.86 -1.44 -8.40
N VAL A 190 18.42 -1.05 -7.20
CA VAL A 190 19.31 -0.70 -6.07
C VAL A 190 19.79 -1.94 -5.28
N GLY A 191 19.48 -3.15 -5.75
CA GLY A 191 20.07 -4.39 -5.23
C GLY A 191 19.23 -5.15 -4.19
N PHE A 192 17.96 -4.81 -3.98
CA PHE A 192 17.09 -5.60 -3.11
C PHE A 192 16.86 -7.02 -3.68
N SER A 193 17.29 -8.04 -2.95
CA SER A 193 17.12 -9.44 -3.36
C SER A 193 15.70 -9.93 -3.11
N PHE A 194 14.83 -9.77 -4.11
CA PHE A 194 13.45 -10.26 -4.04
C PHE A 194 13.36 -11.77 -3.92
N TRP A 195 14.34 -12.52 -4.46
CA TRP A 195 14.31 -13.98 -4.52
C TRP A 195 14.00 -14.55 -3.13
N GLN A 196 14.77 -14.14 -2.12
CA GLN A 196 14.66 -14.63 -0.74
C GLN A 196 13.26 -14.46 -0.13
N TRP A 197 12.47 -13.50 -0.62
CA TRP A 197 11.14 -13.18 -0.11
C TRP A 197 10.01 -13.76 -0.96
N MET A 198 10.30 -14.34 -2.13
CA MET A 198 9.27 -14.85 -3.05
C MET A 198 8.33 -15.89 -2.42
N PRO A 199 8.79 -16.85 -1.60
CA PRO A 199 7.88 -17.78 -0.92
C PRO A 199 6.83 -17.06 -0.07
N LEU A 200 7.26 -16.06 0.71
CA LEU A 200 6.37 -15.24 1.53
C LEU A 200 5.43 -14.40 0.66
N VAL A 201 5.96 -13.73 -0.36
CA VAL A 201 5.17 -12.90 -1.28
C VAL A 201 4.07 -13.73 -1.95
N ILE A 202 4.40 -14.91 -2.49
CA ILE A 202 3.44 -15.80 -3.15
C ILE A 202 2.36 -16.23 -2.16
N ALA A 203 2.74 -16.67 -0.96
CA ALA A 203 1.79 -17.07 0.09
C ALA A 203 0.85 -15.92 0.49
N MET A 204 1.40 -14.70 0.66
CA MET A 204 0.62 -13.51 0.98
C MET A 204 -0.31 -13.08 -0.16
N VAL A 205 0.12 -13.20 -1.42
CA VAL A 205 -0.74 -12.90 -2.59
C VAL A 205 -1.88 -13.89 -2.71
N ILE A 206 -1.61 -15.20 -2.54
CA ILE A 206 -2.65 -16.24 -2.55
C ILE A 206 -3.66 -16.01 -1.43
N SER A 207 -3.16 -15.83 -0.19
CA SER A 207 -3.99 -15.51 0.97
C SER A 207 -4.81 -14.23 0.74
N GLY A 208 -4.18 -13.20 0.17
CA GLY A 208 -4.82 -11.95 -0.21
C GLY A 208 -5.93 -12.13 -1.24
N ALA A 209 -5.75 -12.99 -2.24
CA ALA A 209 -6.79 -13.30 -3.23
C ALA A 209 -8.01 -13.97 -2.58
N VAL A 210 -7.77 -14.96 -1.70
CA VAL A 210 -8.82 -15.62 -0.91
C VAL A 210 -9.56 -14.61 -0.03
N GLY A 211 -8.84 -13.74 0.66
CA GLY A 211 -9.42 -12.67 1.48
C GLY A 211 -10.29 -11.70 0.67
N THR A 212 -9.82 -11.26 -0.51
CA THR A 212 -10.62 -10.42 -1.41
C THR A 212 -11.91 -11.12 -1.84
N TRP A 213 -11.85 -12.41 -2.19
CA TRP A 213 -13.03 -13.18 -2.60
C TRP A 213 -14.09 -13.26 -1.49
N PHE A 214 -13.67 -13.55 -0.24
CA PHE A 214 -14.56 -13.50 0.92
C PHE A 214 -15.12 -12.09 1.16
N GLY A 215 -14.29 -11.06 1.04
CA GLY A 215 -14.70 -9.67 1.26
C GLY A 215 -15.78 -9.21 0.29
N ILE A 216 -15.65 -9.57 -1.00
CA ILE A 216 -16.67 -9.28 -2.02
C ILE A 216 -17.99 -10.01 -1.72
N LYS A 217 -17.93 -11.27 -1.26
CA LYS A 217 -19.13 -12.05 -0.92
C LYS A 217 -19.85 -11.54 0.33
N LEU A 218 -19.12 -11.20 1.39
CA LEU A 218 -19.68 -10.67 2.64
C LEU A 218 -20.10 -9.19 2.56
N LEU A 219 -19.69 -8.46 1.52
CA LEU A 219 -20.04 -7.06 1.30
C LEU A 219 -21.56 -6.79 1.37
N LYS A 220 -22.36 -7.78 0.98
CA LYS A 220 -23.82 -7.66 0.93
C LYS A 220 -24.51 -7.74 2.30
N SER A 221 -23.83 -8.15 3.37
CA SER A 221 -24.47 -8.50 4.65
C SER A 221 -23.96 -7.74 5.89
N MET A 222 -22.98 -6.84 5.78
CA MET A 222 -22.38 -6.18 6.95
C MET A 222 -22.80 -4.71 7.11
N SER A 223 -23.42 -4.38 8.25
CA SER A 223 -23.62 -3.00 8.70
C SER A 223 -22.28 -2.37 9.11
N GLY A 224 -21.96 -1.22 8.50
CA GLY A 224 -20.58 -0.80 8.27
C GLY A 224 -19.90 0.01 9.39
N ASP A 225 -20.59 0.45 10.44
CA ASP A 225 -20.03 1.48 11.33
C ASP A 225 -19.26 0.93 12.52
N LYS A 226 -19.72 -0.18 13.12
CA LYS A 226 -18.98 -0.85 14.20
C LYS A 226 -17.64 -1.39 13.70
N PHE A 227 -17.63 -1.97 12.50
CA PHE A 227 -16.40 -2.45 11.89
C PHE A 227 -15.41 -1.31 11.59
N LYS A 228 -15.87 -0.22 10.95
CA LYS A 228 -15.04 0.97 10.72
C LYS A 228 -14.46 1.52 12.01
N ARG A 229 -15.24 1.54 13.10
CA ARG A 229 -14.75 1.97 14.42
C ARG A 229 -13.66 1.05 14.95
N ILE A 230 -13.87 -0.28 14.92
CA ILE A 230 -12.86 -1.26 15.35
C ILE A 230 -11.58 -1.13 14.52
N PHE A 231 -11.71 -1.10 13.19
CA PHE A 231 -10.58 -0.93 12.28
C PHE A 231 -9.79 0.35 12.59
N ARG A 232 -10.49 1.49 12.77
CA ARG A 232 -9.86 2.77 13.12
C ARG A 232 -9.10 2.68 14.46
N VAL A 233 -9.68 2.05 15.48
CA VAL A 233 -9.04 1.89 16.79
C VAL A 233 -7.80 0.99 16.70
N VAL A 234 -7.93 -0.20 16.11
CA VAL A 234 -6.83 -1.15 15.95
C VAL A 234 -5.68 -0.53 15.16
N LEU A 235 -5.98 0.11 14.02
CA LEU A 235 -4.96 0.75 13.22
C LEU A 235 -4.32 1.92 13.96
N THR A 236 -5.07 2.69 14.75
CA THR A 236 -4.51 3.75 15.62
C THR A 236 -3.49 3.17 16.59
N LEU A 237 -3.82 2.08 17.31
CA LEU A 237 -2.91 1.46 18.27
C LEU A 237 -1.63 0.94 17.62
N LEU A 238 -1.74 0.21 16.50
CA LEU A 238 -0.59 -0.27 15.74
C LEU A 238 0.28 0.88 15.23
N THR A 239 -0.36 1.98 14.82
CA THR A 239 0.33 3.17 14.33
C THR A 239 1.07 3.91 15.44
N LEU A 240 0.49 4.00 16.64
CA LEU A 240 1.18 4.58 17.80
C LEU A 240 2.42 3.77 18.19
N GLN A 241 2.32 2.44 18.16
CA GLN A 241 3.47 1.56 18.36
C GLN A 241 4.55 1.78 17.29
N LEU A 242 4.15 1.89 16.02
CA LEU A 242 5.07 2.16 14.92
C LEU A 242 5.77 3.53 15.09
N GLY A 243 5.03 4.55 15.51
CA GLY A 243 5.57 5.88 15.81
C GLY A 243 6.58 5.84 16.96
N TRP A 244 6.31 5.07 18.00
CA TRP A 244 7.25 4.85 19.10
C TRP A 244 8.55 4.20 18.64
N GLN A 245 8.49 3.19 17.75
CA GLN A 245 9.68 2.60 17.14
C GLN A 245 10.47 3.66 16.34
N GLY A 246 9.79 4.49 15.56
CA GLY A 246 10.41 5.57 14.79
C GLY A 246 11.10 6.62 15.68
N ILE A 247 10.50 6.98 16.82
CA ILE A 247 11.11 7.91 17.79
C ILE A 247 12.41 7.32 18.35
N LYS A 248 12.42 6.03 18.72
CA LYS A 248 13.64 5.37 19.23
C LYS A 248 14.79 5.42 18.22
N ILE A 249 14.50 5.27 16.94
CA ILE A 249 15.52 5.34 15.87
C ILE A 249 16.12 6.74 15.75
N LEU A 250 15.38 7.80 16.08
CA LEU A 250 15.89 9.18 16.03
C LEU A 250 16.66 9.60 17.30
N LEU A 251 16.46 8.89 18.41
CA LEU A 251 17.12 9.16 19.68
C LEU A 251 18.45 8.42 19.85
N HIS A 252 18.78 7.51 18.92
CA HIS A 252 20.00 6.71 18.87
C HIS A 252 20.75 6.96 17.58
#